data_AF-A0A6M0A5B6-F1
#
_entry.id   AF-A0A6M0A5B6-F1
#
_cell.length_a   1.000
_cell.length_b   1.000
_cell.length_c   1.000
_cell.angle_alpha   90.00
_cell.angle_beta   90.00
_cell.angle_gamma   90.00
#
_symmetry.space_group_name_H-M   'P 1'
#
loop_
_entity.id
_entity.type
_entity.pdbx_description
1 polymer ?
#
loop_
_entity_poly.entity_id
_entity_poly.type
_entity_poly.pdbx_seq_one_letter_code
_entity_poly.pdbx_strand_id
1 'polypeptide(L)'
;MTQRIEYFRDEIPDEGYYYPVRLNDTYGLLIAASFPNNKTRHPTNSIAQLKNQIEAKLKDSSGKIQTGNLGQTWLVLAELANNKNPEEIAKQCCEKLNLGFDWEKDLQGQGKLLGGTIFELRQYGITMSKNMDFSPLVTPPTIEQIQKNNHLIISLYPNEQTAKKAAEFNFDLLRLLCYLHKIFWAYAQSRYLKELLKKSAIEIQQYIQEIQKYQNPSLNLKPLKEILVNSQTTLSNIMSG
;
A
#
# COMPACT_ATOMS: atom_id res chain seq x y z
N MET A 1 25.73 6.91 7.71
CA MET A 1 24.56 7.54 8.35
C MET A 1 24.03 6.55 9.38
N THR A 2 24.17 6.84 10.66
CA THR A 2 23.67 5.99 11.74
C THR A 2 22.16 6.21 11.85
N GLN A 3 21.35 5.21 11.48
CA GLN A 3 19.90 5.28 11.66
C GLN A 3 19.59 5.25 13.17
N ARG A 4 18.77 6.20 13.65
CA ARG A 4 18.32 6.22 15.04
C ARG A 4 17.21 5.18 15.20
N ILE A 5 17.49 4.12 15.93
CA ILE A 5 16.51 3.08 16.27
C ILE A 5 15.85 3.46 17.58
N GLU A 6 14.52 3.54 17.60
CA GLU A 6 13.74 3.78 18.81
C GLU A 6 13.15 2.44 19.27
N TYR A 7 13.56 2.01 20.46
CA TYR A 7 13.08 0.80 21.10
C TYR A 7 11.90 1.14 22.02
N PHE A 8 10.91 0.26 22.06
CA PHE A 8 9.81 0.37 23.02
C PHE A 8 9.61 -0.96 23.76
N ARG A 9 9.31 -0.86 25.05
CA ARG A 9 8.88 -1.96 25.91
C ARG A 9 7.54 -1.55 26.49
N ASP A 10 6.47 -2.22 26.07
CA ASP A 10 5.16 -2.11 26.70
C ASP A 10 5.01 -3.29 27.69
N GLU A 11 4.28 -3.09 28.80
CA GLU A 11 4.30 -4.00 29.96
C GLU A 11 3.91 -5.46 29.62
N ILE A 12 3.13 -5.73 28.56
CA ILE A 12 2.86 -7.08 28.02
C ILE A 12 2.43 -6.99 26.54
N PRO A 13 2.98 -7.77 25.58
CA PRO A 13 4.24 -8.52 25.59
C PRO A 13 5.31 -7.93 24.64
N ASP A 14 6.37 -7.41 25.25
CA ASP A 14 7.83 -7.49 25.04
C ASP A 14 8.53 -7.45 23.65
N GLU A 15 9.44 -6.46 23.56
CA GLU A 15 10.43 -6.17 22.51
C GLU A 15 9.82 -5.73 21.17
N GLY A 16 9.71 -4.42 21.03
CA GLY A 16 9.45 -3.78 19.77
C GLY A 16 10.45 -2.68 19.47
N TYR A 17 10.61 -2.39 18.18
CA TYR A 17 11.39 -1.27 17.71
C TYR A 17 10.74 -0.68 16.47
N TYR A 18 10.94 0.60 16.27
CA TYR A 18 10.64 1.22 15.00
C TYR A 18 11.73 2.20 14.61
N TYR A 19 11.90 2.37 13.30
CA TYR A 19 12.77 3.40 12.77
C TYR A 19 12.38 3.77 11.35
N PRO A 20 12.62 5.04 10.96
CA PRO A 20 12.49 5.46 9.58
C PRO A 20 13.58 4.79 8.74
N VAL A 21 13.19 4.25 7.59
CA VAL A 21 14.11 3.66 6.62
C VAL A 21 14.09 4.50 5.35
N ARG A 22 15.27 4.90 4.88
CA ARG A 22 15.41 5.49 3.56
C ARG A 22 15.92 4.45 2.58
N LEU A 23 15.10 4.11 1.60
CA LEU A 23 15.42 3.20 0.50
C LEU A 23 15.55 4.04 -0.77
N ASN A 24 16.75 4.55 -1.02
CA ASN A 24 17.06 5.48 -2.11
C ASN A 24 16.22 6.79 -2.03
N ASP A 25 15.26 6.93 -2.93
CA ASP A 25 14.29 8.02 -3.10
C ASP A 25 13.00 7.80 -2.30
N THR A 26 12.87 6.67 -1.59
CA THR A 26 11.66 6.31 -0.83
C THR A 26 11.90 6.38 0.66
N TYR A 27 10.96 6.99 1.37
CA TYR A 27 10.88 6.96 2.83
C TYR A 27 9.91 5.86 3.24
N GLY A 28 10.33 5.03 4.17
CA GLY A 28 9.52 4.00 4.79
C GLY A 28 9.61 4.07 6.30
N LEU A 29 8.72 3.35 6.96
CA LEU A 29 8.72 3.15 8.39
C LEU A 29 8.70 1.64 8.63
N LEU A 30 9.68 1.14 9.37
CA LEU A 30 9.67 -0.24 9.85
C LEU A 30 9.23 -0.21 11.30
N ILE A 31 8.20 -0.98 11.63
CA ILE A 31 7.74 -1.24 13.00
C ILE A 31 7.73 -2.75 13.20
N ALA A 32 8.45 -3.20 14.23
CA ALA A 32 8.47 -4.59 14.63
C ALA A 32 8.00 -4.71 16.07
N ALA A 33 7.21 -5.75 16.34
CA ALA A 33 6.82 -6.20 17.66
C ALA A 33 6.97 -7.72 17.70
N SER A 34 7.50 -8.25 18.79
CA SER A 34 7.69 -9.69 18.98
C SER A 34 7.25 -10.10 20.37
N PHE A 35 7.38 -11.38 20.69
CA PHE A 35 7.35 -11.85 22.08
C PHE A 35 8.80 -11.98 22.55
N PRO A 36 9.07 -11.91 23.86
CA PRO A 36 10.44 -12.01 24.35
C PRO A 36 10.99 -13.40 24.02
N ASN A 37 12.27 -13.48 23.67
CA ASN A 37 12.90 -14.74 23.32
C ASN A 37 13.21 -15.60 24.57
N ASN A 38 12.16 -16.14 25.18
CA ASN A 38 12.21 -17.00 26.36
C ASN A 38 11.75 -18.45 26.05
N LYS A 39 11.68 -18.81 24.76
CA LYS A 39 11.19 -20.10 24.24
C LYS A 39 9.72 -20.43 24.58
N THR A 40 8.96 -19.47 25.12
CA THR A 40 7.52 -19.65 25.34
C THR A 40 6.80 -19.74 24.00
N ARG A 41 5.92 -20.73 23.87
CA ARG A 41 5.04 -20.85 22.70
C ARG A 41 3.79 -20.03 22.93
N HIS A 42 3.45 -19.20 21.95
CA HIS A 42 2.26 -18.36 21.99
C HIS A 42 1.20 -18.92 21.03
N PRO A 43 -0.09 -18.93 21.44
CA PRO A 43 -1.18 -19.29 20.54
C PRO A 43 -1.34 -18.24 19.44
N THR A 44 -1.95 -18.63 18.31
CA THR A 44 -2.21 -17.73 17.16
C THR A 44 -3.00 -16.48 17.54
N ASN A 45 -3.92 -16.59 18.52
CA ASN A 45 -4.66 -15.44 19.05
C ASN A 45 -3.77 -14.32 19.60
N SER A 46 -2.56 -14.63 20.06
CA SER A 46 -1.64 -13.63 20.61
C SER A 46 -1.13 -12.65 19.53
N ILE A 47 -1.24 -12.99 18.24
CA ILE A 47 -0.83 -12.07 17.15
C ILE A 47 -1.68 -10.78 17.12
N ALA A 48 -2.92 -10.84 17.59
CA ALA A 48 -3.78 -9.67 17.70
C ALA A 48 -3.20 -8.64 18.70
N GLN A 49 -2.50 -9.10 19.73
CA GLN A 49 -1.83 -8.23 20.70
C GLN A 49 -0.67 -7.47 20.04
N LEU A 50 0.18 -8.16 19.27
CA LEU A 50 1.27 -7.54 18.51
C LEU A 50 0.75 -6.51 17.49
N LYS A 51 -0.34 -6.85 16.79
CA LYS A 51 -1.01 -5.90 15.89
C LYS A 51 -1.45 -4.63 16.62
N ASN A 52 -2.13 -4.77 17.77
CA ASN A 52 -2.61 -3.62 18.53
C ASN A 52 -1.46 -2.70 18.98
N GLN A 53 -0.29 -3.26 19.33
CA GLN A 53 0.90 -2.47 19.65
C GLN A 53 1.42 -1.71 18.43
N ILE A 54 1.55 -2.38 17.28
CA ILE A 54 1.99 -1.73 16.03
C ILE A 54 1.03 -0.60 15.67
N GLU A 55 -0.28 -0.85 15.71
CA GLU A 55 -1.30 0.16 15.42
C GLU A 55 -1.27 1.33 16.41
N ALA A 56 -1.00 1.08 17.69
CA ALA A 56 -0.86 2.13 18.69
C ALA A 56 0.29 3.11 18.35
N LYS A 57 1.40 2.60 17.77
CA LYS A 57 2.51 3.46 17.30
C LYS A 57 2.22 4.19 15.99
N LEU A 58 1.30 3.68 15.18
CA LEU A 58 0.89 4.31 13.93
C LEU A 58 -0.17 5.40 14.11
N LYS A 59 -0.80 5.50 15.27
CA LYS A 59 -1.82 6.53 15.54
C LYS A 59 -1.19 7.91 15.58
N ASP A 60 -1.79 8.86 14.85
CA ASP A 60 -1.50 10.27 14.99
C ASP A 60 -2.17 10.87 16.25
N SER A 61 -1.99 12.18 16.45
CA SER A 61 -2.60 12.92 17.57
C SER A 61 -4.14 12.93 17.55
N SER A 62 -4.77 12.62 16.42
CA SER A 62 -6.22 12.47 16.28
C SER A 62 -6.70 11.03 16.55
N GLY A 63 -5.77 10.09 16.78
CA GLY A 63 -6.06 8.67 16.97
C GLY A 63 -6.26 7.90 15.65
N LYS A 64 -5.97 8.51 14.50
CA LYS A 64 -6.07 7.87 13.19
C LYS A 64 -4.78 7.12 12.88
N ILE A 65 -4.92 5.87 12.40
CA ILE A 65 -3.78 5.07 11.94
C ILE A 65 -3.20 5.71 10.67
N GLN A 66 -1.93 6.09 10.73
CA GLN A 66 -1.18 6.55 9.58
C GLN A 66 -0.74 5.37 8.72
N THR A 67 -0.87 5.50 7.41
CA THR A 67 -0.49 4.47 6.42
C THR A 67 0.43 5.09 5.39
N GLY A 68 1.28 4.26 4.77
CA GLY A 68 2.19 4.71 3.73
C GLY A 68 1.51 4.83 2.37
N ASN A 69 1.70 5.97 1.69
CA ASN A 69 1.10 6.24 0.38
C ASN A 69 1.55 5.24 -0.71
N LEU A 70 2.81 4.79 -0.68
CA LEU A 70 3.31 3.85 -1.69
C LEU A 70 2.68 2.45 -1.55
N GLY A 71 2.44 2.05 -0.30
CA GLY A 71 1.93 0.73 0.07
C GLY A 71 2.41 0.33 1.46
N GLN A 72 1.86 -0.80 1.93
CA GLN A 72 2.17 -1.38 3.23
C GLN A 72 2.21 -2.91 3.13
N THR A 73 3.20 -3.51 3.77
CA THR A 73 3.28 -4.96 3.95
C THR A 73 3.26 -5.30 5.43
N TRP A 74 2.37 -6.21 5.83
CA TRP A 74 2.45 -6.91 7.11
C TRP A 74 3.26 -8.18 6.94
N LEU A 75 4.24 -8.40 7.81
CA LEU A 75 5.07 -9.59 7.79
C LEU A 75 4.95 -10.32 9.13
N VAL A 76 4.47 -11.56 9.08
CA VAL A 76 4.48 -12.48 10.20
C VAL A 76 5.65 -13.44 10.01
N LEU A 77 6.56 -13.47 10.97
CA LEU A 77 7.72 -14.34 10.98
C LEU A 77 7.68 -15.12 12.28
N ALA A 78 7.49 -16.44 12.22
CA ALA A 78 7.29 -17.25 13.42
C ALA A 78 7.91 -18.63 13.29
N GLU A 79 8.28 -19.20 14.43
CA GLU A 79 8.62 -20.61 14.56
C GLU A 79 7.34 -21.43 14.77
N LEU A 80 7.12 -22.40 13.88
CA LEU A 80 6.02 -23.35 13.93
C LEU A 80 6.29 -24.42 14.98
N ALA A 81 5.29 -24.71 15.82
CA ALA A 81 5.37 -25.85 16.73
C ALA A 81 5.37 -27.18 15.95
N ASN A 82 6.09 -28.17 16.46
CA ASN A 82 6.15 -29.50 15.84
C ASN A 82 4.75 -30.09 15.58
N ASN A 83 4.61 -30.83 14.48
CA ASN A 83 3.39 -31.54 14.08
C ASN A 83 2.16 -30.65 13.81
N LYS A 84 2.35 -29.34 13.58
CA LYS A 84 1.28 -28.45 13.14
C LYS A 84 1.29 -28.28 11.62
N ASN A 85 0.10 -28.17 11.02
CA ASN A 85 -0.04 -27.84 9.61
C ASN A 85 0.27 -26.34 9.41
N PRO A 86 1.27 -25.97 8.58
CA PRO A 86 1.61 -24.57 8.34
C PRO A 86 0.45 -23.75 7.76
N GLU A 87 -0.35 -24.32 6.86
CA GLU A 87 -1.47 -23.62 6.22
C GLU A 87 -2.58 -23.30 7.23
N GLU A 88 -2.92 -24.25 8.10
CA GLU A 88 -3.92 -24.05 9.15
C GLU A 88 -3.50 -22.92 10.11
N ILE A 89 -2.23 -22.91 10.52
CA ILE A 89 -1.69 -21.85 11.38
C ILE A 89 -1.66 -20.52 10.65
N ALA A 90 -1.30 -20.49 9.36
CA ALA A 90 -1.30 -19.26 8.57
C ALA A 90 -2.71 -18.68 8.37
N LYS A 91 -3.72 -19.53 8.12
CA LYS A 91 -5.14 -19.15 8.08
C LYS A 91 -5.57 -18.50 9.39
N GLN A 92 -5.28 -19.15 10.52
CA GLN A 92 -5.58 -18.59 11.85
C GLN A 92 -4.87 -17.26 12.08
N CYS A 93 -3.59 -17.12 11.73
CA CYS A 93 -2.88 -15.85 11.83
C CYS A 93 -3.54 -14.75 10.99
N CYS A 94 -3.94 -15.05 9.75
CA CYS A 94 -4.65 -14.12 8.87
C CYS A 94 -5.96 -13.63 9.49
N GLU A 95 -6.77 -14.57 10.01
CA GLU A 95 -8.03 -14.26 10.69
C GLU A 95 -7.83 -13.41 11.95
N LYS A 96 -6.84 -13.76 12.79
CA LYS A 96 -6.60 -13.06 14.06
C LYS A 96 -5.92 -11.70 13.89
N LEU A 97 -5.15 -11.52 12.84
CA LEU A 97 -4.68 -10.20 12.42
C LEU A 97 -5.86 -9.33 11.99
N ASN A 98 -6.93 -9.90 11.43
CA ASN A 98 -8.15 -9.18 11.05
C ASN A 98 -7.85 -7.91 10.22
N LEU A 99 -6.96 -8.03 9.25
CA LEU A 99 -6.56 -6.95 8.33
C LEU A 99 -7.50 -6.84 7.12
N GLY A 100 -8.61 -7.57 7.13
CA GLY A 100 -9.60 -7.60 6.06
C GLY A 100 -9.22 -8.45 4.85
N PHE A 101 -8.24 -9.35 4.97
CA PHE A 101 -7.92 -10.35 3.94
C PHE A 101 -8.93 -11.50 3.96
N ASP A 102 -9.37 -11.91 2.78
CA ASP A 102 -10.12 -13.14 2.52
C ASP A 102 -9.12 -14.19 2.04
N TRP A 103 -8.89 -15.25 2.82
CA TRP A 103 -7.84 -16.23 2.51
C TRP A 103 -8.02 -16.85 1.12
N GLU A 104 -9.24 -17.25 0.76
CA GLU A 104 -9.50 -17.97 -0.49
C GLU A 104 -9.38 -17.06 -1.72
N LYS A 105 -9.70 -15.76 -1.57
CA LYS A 105 -9.63 -14.78 -2.67
C LYS A 105 -8.27 -14.10 -2.80
N ASP A 106 -7.63 -13.82 -1.68
CA ASP A 106 -6.45 -12.94 -1.64
C ASP A 106 -5.13 -13.73 -1.64
N LEU A 107 -5.14 -15.04 -1.34
CA LEU A 107 -3.96 -15.89 -1.41
C LEU A 107 -3.41 -15.95 -2.84
N GLN A 108 -2.20 -15.44 -3.01
CA GLN A 108 -1.47 -15.47 -4.28
C GLN A 108 -0.73 -16.79 -4.47
N GLY A 109 -0.28 -17.39 -3.37
CA GLY A 109 0.38 -18.68 -3.41
C GLY A 109 1.11 -19.04 -2.13
N GLN A 110 1.65 -20.26 -2.17
CA GLN A 110 2.47 -20.85 -1.12
C GLN A 110 3.87 -21.13 -1.68
N GLY A 111 4.90 -20.79 -0.90
CA GLY A 111 6.30 -21.01 -1.25
C GLY A 111 7.11 -21.66 -0.13
N LYS A 112 8.39 -21.90 -0.41
CA LYS A 112 9.38 -22.38 0.56
C LYS A 112 10.61 -21.48 0.53
N LEU A 113 11.12 -21.12 1.70
CA LEU A 113 12.37 -20.39 1.86
C LEU A 113 13.09 -20.88 3.10
N LEU A 114 14.35 -21.28 2.97
CA LEU A 114 15.19 -21.75 4.09
C LEU A 114 14.51 -22.80 4.98
N GLY A 115 13.72 -23.69 4.37
CA GLY A 115 12.94 -24.73 5.06
C GLY A 115 11.61 -24.24 5.67
N GLY A 116 11.38 -22.94 5.76
CA GLY A 116 10.09 -22.35 6.14
C GLY A 116 9.06 -22.42 5.03
N THR A 117 7.78 -22.35 5.41
CA THR A 117 6.64 -22.23 4.50
C THR A 117 6.16 -20.79 4.48
N ILE A 118 6.04 -20.23 3.28
CA ILE A 118 5.61 -18.84 3.07
C ILE A 118 4.23 -18.85 2.43
N PHE A 119 3.35 -17.98 2.92
CA PHE A 119 2.06 -17.67 2.33
C PHE A 119 2.02 -16.17 2.02
N GLU A 120 1.59 -15.84 0.81
CA GLU A 120 1.47 -14.46 0.36
C GLU A 120 0.03 -14.14 0.01
N LEU A 121 -0.52 -13.12 0.68
CA LEU A 121 -1.87 -12.61 0.43
C LEU A 121 -1.79 -11.17 -0.06
N ARG A 122 -2.49 -10.85 -1.15
CA ARG A 122 -2.47 -9.51 -1.74
C ARG A 122 -3.89 -9.06 -2.09
N GLN A 123 -4.18 -7.82 -1.71
CA GLN A 123 -5.36 -7.09 -2.16
C GLN A 123 -4.91 -5.95 -3.04
N TYR A 124 -4.56 -6.27 -4.29
CA TYR A 124 -4.28 -5.27 -5.30
C TYR A 124 -5.50 -5.04 -6.18
N GLY A 125 -5.87 -3.79 -6.37
CA GLY A 125 -6.94 -3.44 -7.29
C GLY A 125 -6.96 -1.96 -7.60
N ILE A 126 -7.27 -1.63 -8.85
CA ILE A 126 -7.54 -0.24 -9.25
C ILE A 126 -8.95 0.09 -8.81
N THR A 127 -9.10 1.09 -7.95
CA THR A 127 -10.37 1.46 -7.29
C THR A 127 -10.94 2.78 -7.80
N MET A 128 -10.38 3.33 -8.88
CA MET A 128 -10.85 4.58 -9.50
C MET A 128 -12.37 4.58 -9.68
N SER A 129 -13.04 5.55 -9.06
CA SER A 129 -14.48 5.75 -9.24
C SER A 129 -14.79 6.11 -10.70
N LYS A 130 -15.84 5.51 -11.26
CA LYS A 130 -16.35 5.90 -12.61
C LYS A 130 -16.74 7.39 -12.66
N ASN A 131 -17.16 7.93 -11.52
CA ASN A 131 -17.59 9.32 -11.34
C ASN A 131 -16.47 10.21 -10.80
N MET A 132 -15.22 9.75 -10.81
CA MET A 132 -14.10 10.60 -10.44
C MET A 132 -14.09 11.82 -11.38
N ASP A 133 -14.08 13.00 -10.76
CA ASP A 133 -14.01 14.27 -11.47
C ASP A 133 -12.55 14.50 -11.87
N PHE A 134 -12.34 14.67 -13.18
CA PHE A 134 -11.03 14.94 -13.78
C PHE A 134 -10.92 16.40 -14.20
N SER A 135 -11.86 17.24 -13.77
CA SER A 135 -11.86 18.67 -14.02
C SER A 135 -10.56 19.30 -13.52
N PRO A 136 -9.99 20.26 -14.28
CA PRO A 136 -8.75 20.94 -13.95
C PRO A 136 -8.77 21.72 -12.62
N LEU A 137 -9.95 21.92 -12.03
CA LEU A 137 -10.14 22.67 -10.79
C LEU A 137 -10.15 21.79 -9.54
N VAL A 138 -10.11 20.46 -9.71
CA VAL A 138 -10.18 19.50 -8.61
C VAL A 138 -8.78 19.01 -8.24
N THR A 139 -8.51 18.90 -6.93
CA THR A 139 -7.26 18.33 -6.42
C THR A 139 -7.08 16.91 -6.96
N PRO A 140 -5.87 16.54 -7.45
CA PRO A 140 -5.59 15.18 -7.90
C PRO A 140 -5.94 14.16 -6.80
N PRO A 141 -6.47 12.99 -7.19
CA PRO A 141 -6.86 12.00 -6.21
C PRO A 141 -5.63 11.47 -5.46
N THR A 142 -5.82 11.14 -4.19
CA THR A 142 -4.80 10.42 -3.44
C THR A 142 -4.65 9.01 -3.98
N ILE A 143 -3.51 8.39 -3.69
CA ILE A 143 -3.22 7.05 -4.15
C ILE A 143 -4.24 6.01 -3.64
N GLU A 144 -4.75 6.18 -2.42
CA GLU A 144 -5.77 5.32 -1.82
C GLU A 144 -7.13 5.45 -2.54
N GLN A 145 -7.37 6.57 -3.23
CA GLN A 145 -8.58 6.78 -4.03
C GLN A 145 -8.49 6.13 -5.43
N ILE A 146 -7.29 5.82 -5.91
CA ILE A 146 -7.08 5.20 -7.23
C ILE A 146 -6.68 3.73 -7.14
N GLN A 147 -6.11 3.27 -6.01
CA GLN A 147 -5.75 1.87 -5.80
C GLN A 147 -5.92 1.39 -4.37
N LYS A 148 -6.16 0.09 -4.24
CA LYS A 148 -5.94 -0.71 -3.03
C LYS A 148 -4.64 -1.50 -3.21
N ASN A 149 -3.76 -1.49 -2.20
CA ASN A 149 -2.46 -2.16 -2.24
C ASN A 149 -2.06 -2.72 -0.86
N ASN A 150 -2.92 -3.56 -0.28
CA ASN A 150 -2.61 -4.23 0.99
C ASN A 150 -1.85 -5.53 0.73
N HIS A 151 -0.83 -5.79 1.54
CA HIS A 151 0.01 -6.97 1.40
C HIS A 151 0.26 -7.62 2.77
N LEU A 152 0.13 -8.94 2.82
CA LEU A 152 0.41 -9.77 3.99
C LEU A 152 1.27 -10.95 3.58
N ILE A 153 2.38 -11.14 4.29
CA ILE A 153 3.24 -12.32 4.18
C ILE A 153 3.24 -13.03 5.53
N ILE A 154 3.00 -14.34 5.51
CA ILE A 154 3.12 -15.20 6.69
C ILE A 154 4.19 -16.24 6.41
N SER A 155 5.29 -16.19 7.16
CA SER A 155 6.42 -17.11 7.05
C SER A 155 6.57 -17.94 8.33
N LEU A 156 6.34 -19.24 8.21
CA LEU A 156 6.36 -20.20 9.32
C LEU A 156 7.55 -21.15 9.17
N TYR A 157 8.49 -21.07 10.11
CA TYR A 157 9.75 -21.81 10.08
C TYR A 157 9.73 -23.01 11.02
N PRO A 158 10.36 -24.14 10.66
CA PRO A 158 10.29 -25.36 11.45
C PRO A 158 11.05 -25.29 12.79
N ASN A 159 12.02 -24.37 12.93
CA ASN A 159 12.80 -24.21 14.16
C ASN A 159 13.42 -22.81 14.26
N GLU A 160 13.85 -22.44 15.47
CA GLU A 160 14.49 -21.15 15.79
C GLU A 160 15.68 -20.84 14.87
N GLN A 161 16.53 -21.84 14.56
CA GLN A 161 17.72 -21.62 13.74
C GLN A 161 17.36 -21.16 12.32
N THR A 162 16.37 -21.81 11.69
CA THR A 162 15.87 -21.43 10.37
C THR A 162 15.17 -20.07 10.39
N ALA A 163 14.39 -19.78 11.44
CA ALA A 163 13.73 -18.49 11.62
C ALA A 163 14.75 -17.34 11.76
N LYS A 164 15.79 -17.53 12.57
CA LYS A 164 16.88 -16.55 12.73
C LYS A 164 17.64 -16.32 11.42
N LYS A 165 17.96 -17.40 10.71
CA LYS A 165 18.63 -17.30 9.40
C LYS A 165 17.77 -16.56 8.37
N ALA A 166 16.46 -16.74 8.40
CA ALA A 166 15.56 -15.98 7.54
C ALA A 166 15.50 -14.50 7.90
N ALA A 167 15.55 -14.16 9.19
CA ALA A 167 15.54 -12.77 9.66
C ALA A 167 16.78 -11.98 9.20
N GLU A 168 17.90 -12.64 8.87
CA GLU A 168 19.07 -12.00 8.27
C GLU A 168 18.74 -11.31 6.93
N PHE A 169 17.73 -11.80 6.21
CA PHE A 169 17.27 -11.25 4.93
C PHE A 169 16.22 -10.14 5.08
N ASN A 170 15.87 -9.72 6.31
CA ASN A 170 14.80 -8.74 6.53
C ASN A 170 15.01 -7.43 5.76
N PHE A 171 16.26 -6.97 5.64
CA PHE A 171 16.56 -5.75 4.90
C PHE A 171 16.44 -5.92 3.38
N ASP A 172 16.82 -7.09 2.84
CA ASP A 172 16.63 -7.41 1.43
C ASP A 172 15.15 -7.59 1.10
N LEU A 173 14.39 -8.23 2.00
CA LEU A 173 12.95 -8.35 1.89
C LEU A 173 12.29 -6.97 1.91
N LEU A 174 12.71 -6.07 2.81
CA LEU A 174 12.20 -4.70 2.85
C LEU A 174 12.42 -3.97 1.50
N ARG A 175 13.61 -4.12 0.90
CA ARG A 175 13.91 -3.56 -0.44
C ARG A 175 13.03 -4.18 -1.52
N LEU A 176 12.91 -5.50 -1.54
CA LEU A 176 12.07 -6.22 -2.51
C LEU A 176 10.62 -5.74 -2.45
N LEU A 177 10.06 -5.65 -1.24
CA LEU A 177 8.69 -5.19 -1.00
C LEU A 177 8.51 -3.73 -1.39
N CYS A 178 9.50 -2.88 -1.13
CA CYS A 178 9.50 -1.49 -1.59
C CYS A 178 9.39 -1.42 -3.12
N TYR A 179 10.22 -2.15 -3.87
CA TYR A 179 10.15 -2.18 -5.33
C TYR A 179 8.82 -2.72 -5.84
N LEU A 180 8.28 -3.76 -5.20
CA LEU A 180 6.97 -4.30 -5.54
C LEU A 180 5.87 -3.24 -5.40
N HIS A 181 5.86 -2.50 -4.30
CA HIS A 181 4.90 -1.41 -4.11
C HIS A 181 5.10 -0.27 -5.11
N LYS A 182 6.34 0.05 -5.50
CA LYS A 182 6.62 1.03 -6.57
C LYS A 182 6.03 0.61 -7.91
N ILE A 183 6.18 -0.66 -8.28
CA ILE A 183 5.64 -1.18 -9.54
C ILE A 183 4.11 -1.02 -9.56
N PHE A 184 3.44 -1.44 -8.48
CA PHE A 184 1.99 -1.30 -8.38
C PHE A 184 1.52 0.15 -8.38
N TRP A 185 2.23 1.02 -7.65
CA TRP A 185 1.98 2.46 -7.63
C TRP A 185 2.12 3.07 -9.03
N ALA A 186 3.23 2.81 -9.73
CA ALA A 186 3.47 3.35 -11.07
C ALA A 186 2.43 2.84 -12.08
N TYR A 187 2.03 1.57 -11.94
CA TYR A 187 0.97 1.01 -12.76
C TYR A 187 -0.37 1.71 -12.50
N ALA A 188 -0.78 1.91 -11.24
CA ALA A 188 -2.03 2.64 -10.93
C ALA A 188 -2.02 4.08 -11.45
N GLN A 189 -0.91 4.80 -11.28
CA GLN A 189 -0.73 6.16 -11.80
C GLN A 189 -0.85 6.20 -13.33
N SER A 190 -0.22 5.26 -14.04
CA SER A 190 -0.34 5.15 -15.50
C SER A 190 -1.80 4.97 -15.93
N ARG A 191 -2.58 4.17 -15.18
CA ARG A 191 -3.99 3.93 -15.48
C ARG A 191 -4.85 5.16 -15.20
N TYR A 192 -4.57 5.90 -14.12
CA TYR A 192 -5.18 7.19 -13.85
C TYR A 192 -4.92 8.21 -14.98
N LEU A 193 -3.65 8.42 -15.34
CA LEU A 193 -3.27 9.34 -16.40
C LEU A 193 -3.89 8.98 -17.75
N LYS A 194 -3.98 7.68 -18.06
CA LYS A 194 -4.65 7.21 -19.27
C LYS A 194 -6.12 7.61 -19.32
N GLU A 195 -6.85 7.47 -18.22
CA GLU A 195 -8.28 7.84 -18.17
C GLU A 195 -8.47 9.36 -18.18
N LEU A 196 -7.59 10.11 -17.51
CA LEU A 196 -7.53 11.57 -17.61
C LEU A 196 -7.36 12.02 -19.07
N LEU A 197 -6.32 11.52 -19.76
CA LEU A 197 -6.04 11.88 -21.15
C LEU A 197 -7.19 11.56 -22.10
N LYS A 198 -7.86 10.41 -21.92
CA LYS A 198 -9.04 10.07 -22.72
C LYS A 198 -10.18 11.06 -22.53
N LYS A 199 -10.48 11.43 -21.27
CA LYS A 199 -11.55 12.39 -20.97
C LYS A 199 -11.22 13.77 -21.53
N SER A 200 -10.01 14.26 -21.30
CA SER A 200 -9.57 15.55 -21.82
C SER A 200 -9.55 15.59 -23.35
N ALA A 201 -9.20 14.49 -24.03
CA ALA A 201 -9.26 14.42 -25.49
C ALA A 201 -10.70 14.58 -26.03
N ILE A 202 -11.68 13.97 -25.36
CA ILE A 202 -13.10 14.11 -25.69
C ILE A 202 -13.55 15.56 -25.47
N GLU A 203 -13.19 16.17 -24.34
CA GLU A 203 -13.54 17.57 -24.02
C GLU A 203 -12.96 18.56 -25.04
N ILE A 204 -11.67 18.41 -25.39
CA ILE A 204 -11.03 19.25 -26.42
C ILE A 204 -11.74 19.10 -27.76
N GLN A 205 -12.12 17.88 -28.15
CA GLN A 205 -12.88 17.66 -29.39
C GLN A 205 -14.24 18.37 -29.37
N GLN A 206 -14.94 18.36 -28.22
CA GLN A 206 -16.20 19.08 -28.04
C GLN A 206 -16.00 20.59 -28.17
N TYR A 207 -14.98 21.15 -27.50
CA TYR A 207 -14.65 22.58 -27.61
C TYR A 207 -14.33 23.00 -29.05
N ILE A 208 -13.57 22.18 -29.79
CA ILE A 208 -13.28 22.43 -31.22
C ILE A 208 -14.58 22.46 -32.04
N GLN A 209 -15.49 21.50 -31.83
CA GLN A 209 -16.78 21.45 -32.52
C GLN A 209 -17.67 22.66 -32.17
N GLU A 210 -17.66 23.12 -30.92
CA GLU A 210 -18.39 24.32 -30.50
C GLU A 210 -17.83 25.57 -31.17
N ILE A 211 -16.51 25.77 -31.16
CA ILE A 211 -15.87 26.89 -31.84
C ILE A 211 -16.23 26.93 -33.33
N GLN A 212 -16.25 25.77 -34.00
CA GLN A 212 -16.65 25.66 -35.41
C GLN A 212 -18.10 26.13 -35.65
N LYS A 213 -19.02 25.87 -34.72
CA LYS A 213 -20.43 26.33 -34.83
C LYS A 213 -20.56 27.85 -34.75
N TYR A 214 -19.63 28.52 -34.06
CA TYR A 214 -19.62 29.98 -33.89
C TYR A 214 -18.87 30.74 -34.98
N GLN A 215 -18.43 30.09 -36.07
CA GLN A 215 -17.81 30.76 -37.22
C GLN A 215 -18.79 31.58 -38.10
N ASN A 216 -20.05 31.77 -37.65
CA ASN A 216 -21.04 32.62 -38.32
C ASN A 216 -20.95 34.10 -37.83
N PRO A 217 -21.15 35.11 -38.69
CA PRO A 217 -20.70 36.50 -38.45
C PRO A 217 -21.33 37.28 -37.28
N SER A 218 -22.42 36.80 -36.69
CA SER A 218 -23.08 37.46 -35.54
C SER A 218 -22.54 36.90 -34.22
N LEU A 219 -21.27 37.17 -33.92
CA LEU A 219 -20.55 36.54 -32.81
C LEU A 219 -20.79 37.23 -31.46
N ASN A 220 -21.44 36.52 -30.53
CA ASN A 220 -21.35 36.82 -29.11
C ASN A 220 -19.99 36.31 -28.59
N LEU A 221 -19.11 37.22 -28.17
CA LEU A 221 -17.70 36.92 -27.84
C LEU A 221 -17.48 36.31 -26.44
N LYS A 222 -18.49 36.36 -25.56
CA LYS A 222 -18.38 35.83 -24.19
C LYS A 222 -18.21 34.29 -24.16
N PRO A 223 -19.06 33.49 -24.84
CA PRO A 223 -18.91 32.04 -24.88
C PRO A 223 -17.59 31.59 -25.48
N LEU A 224 -17.12 32.26 -26.54
CA LEU A 224 -15.87 31.92 -27.21
C LEU A 224 -14.66 32.10 -26.27
N LYS A 225 -14.68 33.15 -25.45
CA LYS A 225 -13.64 33.42 -24.46
C LYS A 225 -13.61 32.36 -23.36
N GLU A 226 -14.77 31.92 -22.87
CA GLU A 226 -14.86 30.83 -21.88
C GLU A 226 -14.31 29.51 -22.44
N ILE A 227 -14.67 29.16 -23.68
CA ILE A 227 -14.17 27.94 -24.33
C ILE A 227 -12.64 27.97 -24.50
N LEU A 228 -12.08 29.12 -24.90
CA LEU A 228 -10.63 29.31 -25.04
C LEU A 228 -9.89 29.16 -23.72
N VAL A 229 -10.40 29.79 -22.65
CA VAL A 229 -9.83 29.70 -21.30
C VAL A 229 -9.87 28.26 -20.78
N ASN A 230 -10.99 27.57 -20.96
CA ASN A 230 -11.13 26.18 -20.53
C ASN A 230 -10.19 25.23 -21.31
N SER A 231 -10.07 25.44 -22.62
CA SER A 231 -9.16 24.67 -23.48
C SER A 231 -7.70 24.85 -23.07
N GLN A 232 -7.26 26.10 -22.84
CA GLN A 232 -5.89 26.41 -22.42
C GLN A 232 -5.57 25.85 -21.03
N THR A 233 -6.53 25.91 -20.11
CA THR A 233 -6.38 25.36 -18.75
C THR A 233 -6.23 23.84 -18.80
N THR A 234 -7.06 23.17 -19.59
CA THR A 234 -7.01 21.71 -19.80
C THR A 234 -5.66 21.28 -20.38
N LEU A 235 -5.16 21.98 -21.42
CA LEU A 235 -3.86 21.70 -22.03
C LEU A 235 -2.69 21.93 -21.07
N SER A 236 -2.71 23.03 -20.31
CA SER A 236 -1.65 23.35 -19.34
C SER A 236 -1.54 22.26 -18.28
N ASN A 237 -2.68 21.72 -17.83
CA ASN A 237 -2.71 20.70 -16.79
C ASN A 237 -2.21 19.34 -17.27
N ILE A 238 -2.45 18.99 -18.54
CA ILE A 238 -1.86 17.78 -19.14
C ILE A 238 -0.33 17.89 -19.23
N MET A 239 0.21 19.08 -19.51
CA MET A 239 1.65 19.30 -19.66
C MET A 239 2.40 19.50 -18.33
N SER A 240 1.68 19.69 -17.24
CA SER A 240 2.25 19.97 -15.90
C SER A 240 2.27 18.76 -14.96
N GLY A 241 1.59 17.66 -15.33
CA GLY A 241 1.57 16.39 -14.59
C GLY A 241 2.56 15.38 -15.15
#